data_AF-A0A2T0QB37-F1
#
_entry.id   AF-A0A2T0QB37-F1
#
_cell.length_a   1.000
_cell.length_b   1.000
_cell.length_c   1.000
_cell.angle_alpha   90.00
_cell.angle_beta   90.00
_cell.angle_gamma   90.00
#
_symmetry.space_group_name_H-M   'P 1'
#
loop_
_entity.id
_entity.type
_entity.pdbx_description
1 polymer ?
#
loop_
_entity_poly.entity_id
_entity_poly.type
_entity_poly.pdbx_seq_one_letter_code
_entity_poly.pdbx_strand_id
1 'polypeptide(L)'
;MDPGASRRSGAQDTERAAADDLLIAEADQIAGGWRFVTVEGIIVDTARELELYEQVLEIFDQVAGSRPARHSATPTRLTLAVWGPDAQERADELIRRVRALNPQRLWGGFQWEIRDSAR
;
A
#
# COMPACT_ATOMS: atom_id res chain seq x y z
N MET A 1 -32.33 29.62 9.24
CA MET A 1 -31.88 28.23 9.44
C MET A 1 -31.18 27.80 8.18
N ASP A 2 -29.90 27.48 8.27
CA ASP A 2 -29.04 27.20 7.13
C ASP A 2 -29.00 25.67 6.89
N PRO A 3 -29.65 25.14 5.84
CA PRO A 3 -29.76 23.69 5.61
C PRO A 3 -28.43 23.03 5.20
N GLY A 4 -27.36 23.81 4.99
CA GLY A 4 -26.04 23.34 4.59
C GLY A 4 -25.16 22.80 5.73
N ALA A 5 -25.53 22.99 7.00
CA ALA A 5 -24.74 22.54 8.14
C ALA A 5 -25.05 21.08 8.55
N SER A 6 -26.34 20.70 8.61
CA SER A 6 -26.75 19.35 9.05
C SER A 6 -26.40 18.24 8.04
N ARG A 7 -26.37 18.52 6.73
CA ARG A 7 -25.96 17.51 5.73
C ARG A 7 -24.45 17.24 5.73
N ARG A 8 -23.64 18.24 6.06
CA ARG A 8 -22.18 18.09 6.17
C ARG A 8 -21.77 17.27 7.39
N SER A 9 -22.46 17.47 8.53
CA SER A 9 -22.22 16.66 9.74
C SER A 9 -22.52 15.18 9.50
N GLY A 10 -23.68 14.86 8.91
CA GLY A 10 -24.04 13.46 8.64
C GLY A 10 -23.09 12.75 7.67
N ALA A 11 -22.60 13.44 6.64
CA ALA A 11 -21.60 12.89 5.72
C ALA A 11 -20.25 12.64 6.41
N GLN A 12 -19.78 13.59 7.22
CA GLN A 12 -18.54 13.46 7.97
C GLN A 12 -18.61 12.35 9.02
N ASP A 13 -19.75 12.17 9.68
CA ASP A 13 -19.96 11.09 10.65
C ASP A 13 -19.96 9.72 9.96
N THR A 14 -20.56 9.60 8.76
CA THR A 14 -20.51 8.36 7.97
C THR A 14 -19.11 8.06 7.42
N GLU A 15 -18.38 9.08 6.95
CA GLU A 15 -17.00 8.92 6.48
C GLU A 15 -16.08 8.48 7.62
N ARG A 16 -16.30 9.01 8.83
CA ARG A 16 -15.55 8.64 10.02
C ARG A 16 -15.84 7.21 10.46
N ALA A 17 -17.11 6.81 10.50
CA ALA A 17 -17.50 5.45 10.83
C ALA A 17 -16.91 4.44 9.82
N ALA A 18 -16.97 4.76 8.52
CA ALA A 18 -16.36 3.93 7.48
C ALA A 18 -14.82 3.85 7.64
N ALA A 19 -14.17 4.94 8.02
CA ALA A 19 -12.72 4.94 8.28
C ALA A 19 -12.35 4.04 9.47
N ASP A 20 -13.14 4.06 10.54
CA ASP A 20 -12.98 3.24 11.74
C ASP A 20 -13.22 1.75 11.44
N ASP A 21 -14.28 1.42 10.69
CA ASP A 21 -14.58 0.03 10.27
C ASP A 21 -13.43 -0.56 9.44
N LEU A 22 -12.88 0.25 8.53
CA LEU A 22 -11.71 -0.16 7.77
C LEU A 22 -10.49 -0.39 8.69
N LEU A 23 -10.36 0.34 9.82
CA LEU A 23 -9.18 0.25 10.70
C LEU A 23 -9.25 -1.05 11.48
N ILE A 24 -10.45 -1.40 11.93
CA ILE A 24 -10.75 -2.68 12.58
C ILE A 24 -10.48 -3.83 11.61
N ALA A 25 -10.96 -3.74 10.36
CA ALA A 25 -10.75 -4.79 9.36
C ALA A 25 -9.27 -5.01 9.01
N GLU A 26 -8.45 -3.97 9.01
CA GLU A 26 -7.00 -4.07 8.83
C GLU A 26 -6.32 -4.67 10.06
N ALA A 27 -6.69 -4.22 11.26
CA ALA A 27 -6.19 -4.77 12.52
C ALA A 27 -6.50 -6.28 12.65
N ASP A 28 -7.69 -6.71 12.24
CA ASP A 28 -8.08 -8.13 12.22
C ASP A 28 -7.21 -8.95 11.26
N GLN A 29 -6.88 -8.39 10.09
CA GLN A 29 -5.99 -9.07 9.13
C GLN A 29 -4.55 -9.15 9.64
N ILE A 30 -4.06 -8.08 10.28
CA ILE A 30 -2.75 -8.04 10.93
C ILE A 30 -2.69 -9.06 12.08
N ALA A 31 -3.75 -9.14 12.90
CA ALA A 31 -3.90 -10.13 13.95
C ALA A 31 -4.00 -11.56 13.36
N GLY A 32 -4.60 -11.70 12.19
CA GLY A 32 -4.65 -12.94 11.41
C GLY A 32 -3.33 -13.33 10.73
N GLY A 33 -2.25 -12.59 10.95
CA GLY A 33 -0.90 -12.92 10.47
C GLY A 33 -0.52 -12.34 9.11
N TRP A 34 -1.32 -11.41 8.57
CA TRP A 34 -0.95 -10.66 7.38
C TRP A 34 -0.04 -9.48 7.71
N ARG A 35 0.88 -9.18 6.80
CA ARG A 35 1.65 -7.93 6.79
C ARG A 35 1.51 -7.27 5.44
N PHE A 36 1.42 -5.95 5.45
CA PHE A 36 1.13 -5.14 4.28
C PHE A 36 2.27 -4.18 4.01
N VAL A 37 2.56 -3.97 2.73
CA VAL A 37 3.47 -2.95 2.24
C VAL A 37 2.74 -2.19 1.15
N THR A 38 2.51 -0.90 1.37
CA THR A 38 1.89 -0.02 0.39
C THR A 38 2.94 0.91 -0.22
N VAL A 39 2.95 0.97 -1.54
CA VAL A 39 3.77 1.87 -2.35
C VAL A 39 2.82 2.87 -3.01
N GLU A 40 2.97 4.15 -2.68
CA GLU A 40 2.18 5.25 -3.24
C GLU A 40 3.02 6.12 -4.17
N GLY A 41 2.34 6.85 -5.06
CA GLY A 41 2.99 7.73 -6.02
C GLY A 41 3.59 6.98 -7.20
N ILE A 42 3.14 5.74 -7.45
CA ILE A 42 3.48 5.01 -8.66
C ILE A 42 2.76 5.69 -9.82
N ILE A 43 3.50 6.21 -10.79
CA ILE A 43 2.95 6.77 -12.02
C ILE A 43 3.64 6.01 -13.14
N VAL A 44 2.86 5.38 -14.02
CA VAL A 44 3.36 4.54 -15.12
C VAL A 44 3.06 5.25 -16.43
N ASP A 45 3.81 6.31 -16.71
CA ASP A 45 3.64 7.12 -17.92
C ASP A 45 4.76 6.87 -18.94
N THR A 46 5.85 6.24 -18.50
CA THR A 46 7.02 5.92 -19.32
C THR A 46 7.36 4.44 -19.28
N ALA A 47 8.07 3.96 -20.31
CA ALA A 47 8.59 2.58 -20.32
C ALA A 47 9.50 2.30 -19.12
N ARG A 48 10.26 3.31 -18.66
CA ARG A 48 11.12 3.18 -17.48
C ARG A 48 10.32 2.98 -16.20
N GLU A 49 9.20 3.68 -16.04
CA GLU A 49 8.33 3.52 -14.88
C GLU A 49 7.58 2.18 -14.93
N LEU A 50 7.20 1.70 -16.12
CA LEU A 50 6.64 0.37 -16.30
C LEU A 50 7.63 -0.71 -15.88
N GLU A 51 8.90 -0.62 -16.31
CA GLU A 51 9.95 -1.54 -15.86
C GLU A 51 10.12 -1.52 -14.33
N LEU A 52 10.08 -0.33 -13.72
CA LEU A 52 10.18 -0.18 -12.27
C LEU A 52 8.98 -0.83 -11.55
N TYR A 53 7.77 -0.66 -12.08
CA TYR A 53 6.57 -1.30 -11.57
C TYR A 53 6.65 -2.83 -11.68
N GLU A 54 7.07 -3.35 -12.83
CA GLU A 54 7.27 -4.79 -13.06
C GLU A 54 8.33 -5.37 -12.11
N GLN A 55 9.43 -4.65 -11.86
CA GLN A 55 10.45 -5.05 -10.89
C GLN A 55 9.91 -5.11 -9.47
N VAL A 56 8.99 -4.21 -9.07
CA VAL A 56 8.32 -4.29 -7.76
C VAL A 56 7.48 -5.56 -7.65
N LEU A 57 6.74 -5.93 -8.71
CA LEU A 57 5.97 -7.17 -8.73
C LEU A 57 6.87 -8.41 -8.69
N GLU A 58 7.98 -8.39 -9.41
CA GLU A 58 8.95 -9.49 -9.39
C GLU A 58 9.58 -9.66 -7.99
N ILE A 59 9.96 -8.57 -7.33
CA ILE A 59 10.43 -8.59 -5.93
C ILE A 59 9.36 -9.20 -5.03
N PHE A 60 8.11 -8.80 -5.21
CA PHE A 60 7.00 -9.31 -4.43
C PHE A 60 6.84 -10.83 -4.58
N ASP A 61 6.86 -11.34 -5.81
CA ASP A 61 6.76 -12.77 -6.08
C ASP A 61 7.93 -13.55 -5.44
N GLN A 62 9.15 -13.00 -5.52
CA GLN A 62 10.33 -13.60 -4.89
C GLN A 62 10.22 -13.63 -3.35
N VAL A 63 9.72 -12.56 -2.73
CA VAL A 63 9.52 -12.47 -1.27
C VAL A 63 8.36 -13.35 -0.81
N ALA A 64 7.28 -13.42 -1.59
CA ALA A 64 6.14 -14.28 -1.32
C ALA A 64 6.55 -15.76 -1.34
N GLY A 65 7.36 -16.14 -2.33
CA GLY A 65 7.78 -17.53 -2.55
C GLY A 65 6.56 -18.43 -2.77
N SER A 66 6.52 -19.57 -2.08
CA SER A 66 5.37 -20.49 -2.11
C SER A 66 4.28 -20.18 -1.09
N ARG A 67 4.41 -19.09 -0.33
CA ARG A 67 3.49 -18.77 0.76
C ARG A 67 2.31 -17.92 0.28
N PRO A 68 1.18 -17.94 1.01
CA PRO A 68 0.05 -17.08 0.69
C PRO A 68 0.46 -15.60 0.65
N ALA A 69 0.12 -14.96 -0.45
CA ALA A 69 0.37 -13.56 -0.73
C ALA A 69 -0.74 -13.01 -1.65
N ARG A 70 -0.96 -11.71 -1.62
CA ARG A 70 -1.92 -11.02 -2.50
C ARG A 70 -1.48 -9.58 -2.73
N HIS A 71 -1.92 -9.01 -3.84
CA HIS A 71 -1.71 -7.59 -4.10
C HIS A 71 -2.99 -6.95 -4.65
N SER A 72 -3.08 -5.63 -4.48
CA SER A 72 -4.10 -4.80 -5.11
C SER A 72 -3.43 -3.54 -5.64
N ALA A 73 -3.82 -3.12 -6.84
CA ALA A 73 -3.28 -1.93 -7.50
C ALA A 73 -4.40 -0.94 -7.83
N THR A 74 -4.08 0.35 -7.67
CA THR A 74 -4.80 1.49 -8.25
C THR A 74 -3.83 2.24 -9.16
N PRO A 75 -4.28 3.25 -9.94
CA PRO A 75 -3.38 4.00 -10.83
C PRO A 75 -2.18 4.65 -10.13
N THR A 76 -2.26 4.90 -8.81
CA THR A 76 -1.21 5.59 -8.04
C THR A 76 -0.70 4.83 -6.83
N ARG A 77 -1.21 3.61 -6.59
CA ARG A 77 -0.93 2.85 -5.37
C ARG A 77 -0.84 1.36 -5.66
N LEU A 78 0.14 0.70 -5.06
CA LEU A 78 0.27 -0.75 -5.02
C LEU A 78 0.36 -1.21 -3.58
N THR A 79 -0.60 -2.03 -3.13
CA THR A 79 -0.60 -2.64 -1.81
C THR A 79 -0.29 -4.13 -1.96
N LEU A 80 0.75 -4.56 -1.25
CA LEU A 80 1.30 -5.91 -1.27
C LEU A 80 1.08 -6.53 0.10
N ALA A 81 0.63 -7.78 0.17
CA ALA A 81 0.36 -8.46 1.42
C ALA A 81 0.96 -9.87 1.44
N VAL A 82 1.62 -10.20 2.55
CA VAL A 82 2.23 -11.51 2.79
C VAL A 82 1.71 -12.11 4.09
N TRP A 83 1.50 -13.43 4.13
CA TRP A 83 0.96 -14.12 5.30
C TRP A 83 1.88 -15.21 5.83
N GLY A 84 1.96 -15.34 7.15
CA GLY A 84 2.66 -16.44 7.82
C GLY A 84 3.50 -15.98 9.03
N PRO A 85 4.17 -16.92 9.71
CA PRO A 85 4.93 -16.64 10.93
C PRO A 85 6.14 -15.71 10.72
N ASP A 86 6.64 -15.60 9.49
CA ASP A 86 7.73 -14.71 9.06
C ASP A 86 7.22 -13.53 8.21
N ALA A 87 5.92 -13.23 8.24
CA ALA A 87 5.34 -12.17 7.43
C ALA A 87 5.98 -10.81 7.70
N GLN A 88 6.43 -10.54 8.93
CA GLN A 88 7.11 -9.30 9.25
C GLN A 88 8.47 -9.20 8.57
N GLU A 89 9.32 -10.22 8.71
CA GLU A 89 10.65 -10.25 8.08
C GLU A 89 10.56 -10.11 6.56
N ARG A 90 9.57 -10.78 5.95
CA ARG A 90 9.31 -10.66 4.51
C ARG A 90 8.79 -9.28 4.11
N ALA A 91 7.93 -8.66 4.91
CA ALA A 91 7.49 -7.29 4.67
C ALA A 91 8.66 -6.30 4.78
N ASP A 92 9.54 -6.48 5.76
CA ASP A 92 10.74 -5.66 5.93
C ASP A 92 11.71 -5.81 4.74
N GLU A 93 11.90 -7.05 4.27
CA GLU A 93 12.69 -7.35 3.07
C GLU A 93 12.08 -6.73 1.80
N LEU A 94 10.76 -6.80 1.66
CA LEU A 94 10.02 -6.16 0.57
C LEU A 94 10.22 -4.64 0.59
N ILE A 95 10.05 -4.00 1.75
CA ILE A 95 10.29 -2.56 1.92
C ILE A 95 11.73 -2.21 1.52
N ARG A 96 12.72 -2.98 2.00
CA ARG A 96 14.14 -2.74 1.71
C ARG A 96 14.43 -2.80 0.21
N ARG A 97 13.93 -3.83 -0.49
CA ARG A 97 14.16 -4.02 -1.92
C ARG A 97 13.42 -2.99 -2.77
N VAL A 98 12.18 -2.66 -2.42
CA VAL A 98 11.40 -1.62 -3.13
C VAL A 98 12.02 -0.23 -2.90
N ARG A 99 12.53 0.07 -1.70
CA ARG A 99 13.27 1.32 -1.44
C ARG A 99 14.53 1.44 -2.30
N ALA A 100 15.19 0.34 -2.63
CA ALA A 100 16.36 0.35 -3.51
C ALA A 100 16.00 0.66 -4.97
N LEU A 101 14.76 0.37 -5.40
CA LEU A 101 14.23 0.75 -6.71
C LEU A 101 13.72 2.20 -6.75
N ASN A 102 13.44 2.79 -5.59
CA ASN A 102 12.83 4.11 -5.49
C ASN A 102 13.72 5.14 -6.21
N PRO A 103 13.24 5.74 -7.32
CA PRO A 103 14.06 6.62 -8.13
C PRO A 103 14.53 7.82 -7.29
N GLN A 104 15.85 7.92 -7.08
CA GLN A 104 16.41 9.03 -6.33
C GLN A 104 16.23 10.35 -7.09
N ARG A 105 15.98 11.41 -6.33
CA ARG A 105 15.66 12.78 -6.75
C ARG A 105 16.86 13.52 -7.35
N LEU A 106 17.62 12.92 -8.26
CA LEU A 106 18.77 13.59 -8.89
C LEU A 106 18.34 14.66 -9.91
N TRP A 107 17.08 14.63 -10.38
CA TRP A 107 16.58 15.57 -11.41
C TRP A 107 15.08 15.91 -11.26
N GLY A 108 14.61 16.13 -10.02
CA GLY A 108 13.22 16.58 -9.80
C GLY A 108 12.12 15.54 -10.04
N GLY A 109 12.46 14.26 -10.19
CA GLY A 109 11.50 13.17 -10.31
C GLY A 109 10.70 12.88 -9.03
N PHE A 110 9.55 12.22 -9.21
CA PHE A 110 8.66 11.78 -8.13
C PHE A 110 9.30 10.67 -7.29
N GLN A 111 9.08 10.70 -5.98
CA GLN A 111 9.55 9.68 -5.04
C GLN A 111 8.35 8.85 -4.60
N TRP A 112 8.51 7.52 -4.56
CA TRP A 112 7.49 6.66 -3.98
C TRP A 112 7.46 6.81 -2.46
N GLU A 113 6.25 6.87 -1.91
CA GLU A 113 6.03 6.72 -0.48
C GLU A 113 5.82 5.24 -0.17
N ILE A 114 6.53 4.69 0.82
CA ILE A 114 6.46 3.27 1.15
C ILE A 114 6.09 3.15 2.63
N ARG A 115 4.96 2.51 2.90
CA ARG A 115 4.36 2.32 4.22
C ARG A 115 4.20 0.83 4.54
N ASP A 116 4.26 0.50 5.82
CA ASP A 116 4.04 -0.84 6.40
C ASP A 116 2.57 -1.07 6.81
N SER A 117 1.65 -0.53 6.01
CA SER A 117 0.20 -0.59 6.22
C SER A 117 -0.51 -0.90 4.90
N ALA A 118 -1.79 -1.23 4.97
CA ALA A 118 -2.63 -1.42 3.78
C ALA A 118 -3.13 -0.09 3.17
N ARG A 119 -2.69 1.08 3.70
CA ARG A 119 -3.32 2.39 3.46
C ARG A 119 -2.38 3.51 3.00
#